data_AF-A0A368FS63-F1
#
_entry.id   AF-A0A368FS63-F1
#
_cell.length_a   1.000
_cell.length_b   1.000
_cell.length_c   1.000
_cell.angle_alpha   90.00
_cell.angle_beta   90.00
_cell.angle_gamma   90.00
#
_symmetry.space_group_name_H-M   'P 1'
#
loop_
_entity.id
_entity.type
_entity.pdbx_description
1 polymer ?
#
loop_
_entity_poly.entity_id
_entity_poly.type
_entity_poly.pdbx_seq_one_letter_code
_entity_poly.pdbx_strand_id
1 'polypeptide(L)'
;MLDQLCFAFQHKVCIHELGTGRRLYCLPLGIGSVLDIAAKKANLEVFLSFQSFTVPKIIYRIDFATAERTDTPALEEWRRTHITGFDEQAFMTQQLFFESKDRTRVPMYIISLRNTSRSGNSPTILNGYGGFNIAETPHFSLYYLMFMKHFRGVIALANIRGGGEYGERWHRGGMRENKQNVFDDFIGAAEFLINNNYTNNRKLAIHGGSNGGLLVATCSQQRPDLYGAVIGSVGYSPLHNIRFPENGQWPSTLMITADHDDRVVPSHTLKYAATLYEKAKMHPQQTNPLIFRVEENAGHGNGKPTGRRISEYVDMFSFLQRVLNITWQDR
;
A
#
# COMPACT_ATOMS: atom_id res chain seq x y z
N MET A 1 -17.55 -26.14 4.07
CA MET A 1 -16.77 -25.95 5.30
C MET A 1 -15.70 -24.91 5.00
N LEU A 2 -16.14 -23.66 4.81
CA LEU A 2 -15.26 -22.49 4.64
C LEU A 2 -15.16 -21.86 6.02
N ASP A 3 -14.25 -22.39 6.85
CA ASP A 3 -13.89 -21.64 8.04
C ASP A 3 -13.29 -20.33 7.59
N GLN A 4 -14.01 -19.28 7.97
CA GLN A 4 -13.72 -17.89 7.72
C GLN A 4 -12.24 -17.64 8.02
N LEU A 5 -11.49 -17.17 7.02
CA LEU A 5 -10.22 -16.51 7.24
C LEU A 5 -10.50 -15.18 7.97
N CYS A 6 -10.84 -15.28 9.26
CA CYS A 6 -10.91 -14.19 10.24
C CYS A 6 -9.55 -13.97 10.90
N PHE A 7 -8.48 -14.53 10.35
CA PHE A 7 -7.14 -14.30 10.86
C PHE A 7 -6.59 -12.99 10.33
N ALA A 8 -6.02 -12.22 11.25
CA ALA A 8 -5.27 -11.05 10.89
C ALA A 8 -4.08 -11.45 9.99
N PHE A 9 -3.92 -10.78 8.84
CA PHE A 9 -2.80 -11.01 7.93
C PHE A 9 -1.52 -10.40 8.50
N GLN A 10 -0.79 -11.15 9.34
CA GLN A 10 0.43 -10.68 9.99
C GLN A 10 1.52 -11.75 10.00
N HIS A 11 2.78 -11.34 10.03
CA HIS A 11 3.88 -12.28 10.21
C HIS A 11 3.84 -12.92 11.61
N LYS A 12 4.14 -14.21 11.67
CA LYS A 12 4.41 -14.94 12.92
C LYS A 12 5.73 -15.66 12.78
N VAL A 13 6.55 -15.61 13.82
CA VAL A 13 7.80 -16.36 13.88
C VAL A 13 7.64 -17.42 14.96
N CYS A 14 7.73 -18.68 14.56
CA CYS A 14 7.54 -19.82 15.45
C CYS A 14 8.81 -20.66 15.49
N ILE A 15 9.15 -21.12 16.68
CA ILE A 15 10.32 -21.95 16.95
C ILE A 15 9.84 -23.40 16.93
N HIS A 16 10.55 -24.24 16.20
CA HIS A 16 10.24 -25.66 16.04
C HIS A 16 11.47 -26.48 16.38
N GLU A 17 11.24 -27.68 16.93
CA GLU A 17 12.28 -28.67 17.09
C GLU A 17 12.68 -29.25 15.73
N LEU A 18 13.96 -29.15 15.37
CA LEU A 18 14.45 -29.51 14.03
C LEU A 18 14.21 -31.00 13.68
N GLY A 19 14.39 -31.90 14.65
CA GLY A 19 14.28 -33.35 14.40
C GLY A 19 12.85 -33.83 14.18
N THR A 20 11.87 -33.19 14.81
CA THR A 20 10.46 -33.64 14.82
C THR A 20 9.52 -32.70 14.05
N GLY A 21 9.95 -31.47 13.81
CA GLY A 21 9.10 -30.40 13.31
C GLY A 21 8.07 -29.89 14.33
N ARG A 22 8.09 -30.38 15.58
CA ARG A 22 7.14 -29.98 16.62
C ARG A 22 7.32 -28.50 16.96
N ARG A 23 6.24 -27.73 16.87
CA ARG A 23 6.23 -26.32 17.30
C ARG A 23 6.41 -26.24 18.81
N LEU A 24 7.37 -25.46 19.27
CA LEU A 24 7.61 -25.18 20.69
C LEU A 24 6.78 -23.98 21.12
N TYR A 25 7.00 -22.82 20.50
CA TYR A 25 6.29 -21.57 20.77
C TYR A 25 6.38 -20.61 19.58
N CYS A 26 5.68 -19.47 19.65
CA CYS A 26 5.83 -18.38 18.69
C CYS A 26 6.18 -17.09 19.42
N LEU A 27 7.04 -16.27 18.79
CA LEU A 27 7.47 -14.99 19.34
C LEU A 27 6.27 -14.02 19.41
N PRO A 28 6.13 -13.24 20.50
CA PRO A 28 5.00 -12.34 20.72
C PRO A 28 5.16 -11.04 19.93
N LEU A 29 5.18 -11.12 18.59
CA LEU A 29 5.25 -9.96 17.71
C LEU A 29 3.86 -9.33 17.52
N GLY A 30 3.80 -8.00 17.51
CA GLY A 30 2.60 -7.26 17.14
C GLY A 30 2.34 -7.27 15.62
N ILE A 31 1.29 -6.56 15.19
CA ILE A 31 1.01 -6.36 13.76
C ILE A 31 2.21 -5.68 13.11
N GLY A 32 2.81 -6.34 12.13
CA GLY A 32 4.00 -5.86 11.45
C GLY A 32 4.57 -6.87 10.48
N SER A 33 5.72 -6.52 9.95
CA SER A 33 6.52 -7.37 9.07
C SER A 33 7.85 -7.68 9.71
N VAL A 34 8.19 -8.96 9.74
CA VAL A 34 9.58 -9.42 9.89
C VAL A 34 10.27 -9.26 8.55
N LEU A 35 11.37 -8.51 8.53
CA LEU A 35 12.12 -8.17 7.31
C LEU A 35 13.27 -9.12 7.05
N ASP A 36 13.96 -9.51 8.12
CA ASP A 36 15.12 -10.38 8.05
C ASP A 36 15.31 -11.12 9.38
N ILE A 37 15.85 -12.34 9.30
CA ILE A 37 16.25 -13.17 10.43
C ILE A 37 17.69 -13.62 10.16
N ALA A 38 18.63 -13.07 10.91
CA ALA A 38 20.05 -13.34 10.75
C ALA A 38 20.57 -14.24 11.88
N ALA A 39 20.92 -15.47 11.52
CA ALA A 39 21.62 -16.43 12.36
C ALA A 39 22.26 -17.54 11.51
N LYS A 40 23.28 -18.22 12.06
CA LYS A 40 23.77 -19.49 11.50
C LYS A 40 23.35 -20.64 12.41
N LYS A 41 23.28 -21.86 11.86
CA LYS A 41 22.91 -23.07 12.61
C LYS A 41 23.77 -23.31 13.87
N ALA A 42 25.03 -22.87 13.87
CA ALA A 42 25.95 -23.02 14.99
C ALA A 42 25.79 -21.93 16.07
N ASN A 43 25.03 -20.87 15.80
CA ASN A 43 24.83 -19.76 16.73
C ASN A 43 23.63 -20.04 17.64
N LEU A 44 23.76 -19.67 18.90
CA LEU A 44 22.64 -19.62 19.85
C LEU A 44 21.99 -18.22 19.89
N GLU A 45 22.48 -17.29 19.08
CA GLU A 45 21.97 -15.93 19.02
C GLU A 45 21.34 -15.68 17.65
N VAL A 46 20.16 -15.05 17.66
CA VAL A 46 19.40 -14.69 16.47
C VAL A 46 19.08 -13.20 16.51
N PHE A 47 19.31 -12.51 15.38
CA PHE A 47 18.83 -11.15 15.18
C PHE A 47 17.61 -11.16 14.29
N LEU A 48 16.52 -10.55 14.74
CA LEU A 48 15.27 -10.44 14.01
C LEU A 48 14.97 -8.96 13.77
N SER A 49 14.78 -8.57 12.52
CA SER A 49 14.36 -7.20 12.20
C SER A 49 12.87 -7.13 11.92
N PHE A 50 12.22 -6.15 12.55
CA PHE A 50 10.78 -5.95 12.53
C PHE A 50 10.43 -4.49 12.24
N GLN A 51 9.31 -4.27 11.55
CA GLN A 51 8.71 -2.96 11.39
C GLN A 51 7.18 -3.06 11.33
N SER A 52 6.49 -1.93 11.46
CA SER A 52 5.06 -1.80 11.22
C SER A 52 4.74 -0.43 10.60
N PHE A 53 3.47 -0.11 10.37
CA PHE A 53 3.06 1.18 9.82
C PHE A 53 3.49 2.37 10.69
N THR A 54 3.43 2.19 12.02
CA THR A 54 3.69 3.22 13.02
C THR A 54 4.91 2.91 13.87
N VAL A 55 5.61 1.82 13.57
CA VAL A 55 6.81 1.37 14.29
C VAL A 55 7.96 1.34 13.28
N PRO A 56 8.88 2.31 13.33
CA PRO A 56 10.11 2.27 12.55
C PRO A 56 10.90 0.99 12.82
N LYS A 57 11.89 0.68 11.99
CA LYS A 57 12.66 -0.57 12.11
C LYS A 57 13.24 -0.75 13.52
N ILE A 58 12.91 -1.90 14.13
CA ILE A 58 13.51 -2.44 15.35
C ILE A 58 14.35 -3.67 14.97
N ILE A 59 15.50 -3.84 15.61
CA ILE A 59 16.30 -5.06 15.57
C ILE A 59 16.22 -5.67 16.96
N TYR A 60 15.62 -6.85 17.05
CA TYR A 60 15.60 -7.67 18.25
C TYR A 60 16.80 -8.62 18.27
N ARG A 61 17.39 -8.79 19.44
CA ARG A 61 18.37 -9.84 19.75
C ARG A 61 17.66 -10.91 20.58
N ILE A 62 17.85 -12.16 20.21
CA ILE A 62 17.27 -13.32 20.87
C ILE A 62 18.40 -14.28 21.21
N ASP A 63 18.60 -14.52 22.50
CA ASP A 63 19.63 -15.41 23.01
C ASP A 63 19.01 -16.74 23.46
N PHE A 64 19.34 -17.82 22.75
CA PHE A 64 18.89 -19.18 23.06
C PHE A 64 19.86 -19.92 23.98
N ALA A 65 20.98 -19.31 24.40
CA ALA A 65 21.88 -19.93 25.38
C ALA A 65 21.26 -19.95 26.79
N THR A 66 20.39 -19.00 27.09
CA THR A 66 19.80 -18.79 28.42
C THR A 66 18.34 -19.22 28.54
N ALA A 67 17.68 -19.55 27.42
CA ALA A 67 16.27 -19.91 27.41
C ALA A 67 16.05 -21.42 27.58
N GLU A 68 15.21 -21.80 28.54
CA GLU A 68 14.67 -23.16 28.56
C GLU A 68 13.87 -23.43 27.27
N ARG A 69 13.93 -24.65 26.74
CA ARG A 69 13.33 -24.99 25.44
C ARG A 69 11.81 -24.82 25.38
N THR A 70 11.15 -24.69 26.53
CA THR A 70 9.71 -24.50 26.66
C THR A 70 9.28 -23.05 26.82
N ASP A 71 10.21 -22.14 27.16
CA ASP A 71 9.90 -20.75 27.44
C ASP A 71 10.17 -19.86 26.22
N THR A 72 9.32 -18.86 26.03
CA THR A 72 9.55 -17.86 24.98
C THR A 72 10.70 -16.94 25.44
N PRO A 73 11.82 -16.87 24.71
CA PRO A 73 12.93 -16.02 25.09
C PRO A 73 12.51 -14.55 25.03
N ALA A 74 13.17 -13.73 25.86
CA ALA A 74 12.98 -12.29 25.80
C ALA A 74 13.41 -11.75 24.43
N LEU A 75 12.56 -10.89 23.86
CA LEU A 75 12.90 -10.09 22.68
C LEU A 75 13.64 -8.84 23.16
N GLU A 76 14.98 -8.90 23.24
CA GLU A 76 15.79 -7.76 23.63
C GLU A 76 15.84 -6.75 22.48
N GLU A 77 15.38 -5.50 22.69
CA GLU A 77 15.52 -4.44 21.69
C GLU A 77 16.97 -4.01 21.57
N TRP A 78 17.67 -4.62 20.63
CA TRP A 78 19.09 -4.34 20.39
C TRP A 78 19.30 -2.95 19.76
N ARG A 79 18.47 -2.60 18.77
CA ARG A 79 18.48 -1.28 18.12
C ARG A 79 17.06 -0.89 17.72
N ARG A 80 16.71 0.38 17.98
CA ARG A 80 15.47 1.00 17.52
C ARG A 80 15.78 2.26 16.74
N THR A 81 15.11 2.41 15.60
CA THR A 81 15.13 3.66 14.84
C THR A 81 14.22 4.67 15.51
N HIS A 82 14.76 5.83 15.91
CA HIS A 82 14.01 6.91 16.55
C HIS A 82 13.78 8.05 15.56
N ILE A 83 12.56 8.58 15.54
CA ILE A 83 12.20 9.74 14.72
C ILE A 83 11.84 10.88 15.66
N THR A 84 12.58 11.99 15.56
CA THR A 84 12.36 13.16 16.41
C THR A 84 10.95 13.71 16.21
N GLY A 85 10.22 13.92 17.31
CA GLY A 85 8.85 14.46 17.29
C GLY A 85 7.80 13.48 16.74
N PHE A 86 8.08 12.19 16.74
CA PHE A 86 7.14 11.14 16.39
C PHE A 86 6.70 10.38 17.65
N ASP A 87 5.40 10.42 17.92
CA ASP A 87 4.77 9.61 18.97
C ASP A 87 3.99 8.47 18.31
N GLU A 88 4.49 7.24 18.48
CA GLU A 88 3.85 6.02 17.96
C GLU A 88 2.43 5.85 18.52
N GLN A 89 2.16 6.31 19.75
CA GLN A 89 0.89 6.14 20.43
C GLN A 89 -0.21 7.05 19.88
N ALA A 90 0.14 8.13 19.17
CA ALA A 90 -0.83 9.01 18.53
C ALA A 90 -1.57 8.36 17.36
N PHE A 91 -1.05 7.24 16.84
CA PHE A 91 -1.58 6.53 15.68
C PHE A 91 -2.35 5.28 16.08
N MET A 92 -3.21 4.83 15.18
CA MET A 92 -3.87 3.53 15.26
C MET A 92 -3.76 2.78 13.95
N THR A 93 -3.65 1.46 14.06
CA THR A 93 -3.77 0.51 12.96
C THR A 93 -4.92 -0.43 13.28
N GLN A 94 -5.86 -0.56 12.35
CA GLN A 94 -6.94 -1.54 12.42
C GLN A 94 -6.90 -2.40 11.17
N GLN A 95 -7.11 -3.70 11.32
CA GLN A 95 -7.44 -4.56 10.20
C GLN A 95 -8.95 -4.84 10.19
N LEU A 96 -9.53 -4.80 9.00
CA LEU A 96 -10.92 -5.14 8.77
C LEU A 96 -11.05 -5.94 7.47
N PHE A 97 -12.27 -6.39 7.18
CA PHE A 97 -12.60 -7.07 5.94
C PHE A 97 -13.76 -6.35 5.27
N PHE A 98 -13.71 -6.24 3.94
CA PHE A 98 -14.82 -5.82 3.11
C PHE A 98 -15.20 -6.93 2.12
N GLU A 99 -16.40 -6.87 1.56
CA GLU A 99 -16.83 -7.80 0.50
C GLU A 99 -16.51 -7.22 -0.87
N SER A 100 -15.83 -7.99 -1.70
CA SER A 100 -15.68 -7.72 -3.13
C SER A 100 -16.97 -7.99 -3.89
N LYS A 101 -16.98 -7.68 -5.19
CA LYS A 101 -18.13 -7.87 -6.10
C LYS A 101 -18.68 -9.30 -6.08
N ASP A 102 -17.80 -10.29 -6.01
CA ASP A 102 -18.16 -11.72 -5.95
C ASP A 102 -18.38 -12.24 -4.52
N ARG A 103 -18.53 -11.34 -3.53
CA ARG A 103 -18.66 -11.63 -2.10
C ARG A 103 -17.40 -12.21 -1.44
N THR A 104 -16.27 -12.26 -2.13
CA THR A 104 -15.00 -12.61 -1.48
C THR A 104 -14.69 -11.58 -0.40
N ARG A 105 -14.41 -12.06 0.82
CA ARG A 105 -13.93 -11.18 1.91
C ARG A 105 -12.46 -10.85 1.70
N VAL A 106 -12.15 -9.58 1.56
CA VAL A 106 -10.80 -9.06 1.30
C VAL A 106 -10.32 -8.27 2.52
N PRO A 107 -9.12 -8.55 3.05
CA PRO A 107 -8.57 -7.78 4.17
C PRO A 107 -8.12 -6.38 3.73
N MET A 108 -8.26 -5.43 4.63
CA MET A 108 -7.74 -4.08 4.46
C MET A 108 -7.25 -3.55 5.79
N TYR A 109 -6.06 -2.95 5.78
CA TYR A 109 -5.58 -2.15 6.90
C TYR A 109 -6.05 -0.71 6.77
N ILE A 110 -6.49 -0.14 7.89
CA ILE A 110 -6.76 1.28 8.06
C ILE A 110 -5.76 1.83 9.07
N ILE A 111 -5.03 2.88 8.68
CA ILE A 111 -4.04 3.56 9.50
C ILE A 111 -4.38 5.05 9.54
N SER A 112 -4.42 5.62 10.73
CA SER A 112 -4.69 7.05 10.92
C SER A 112 -4.16 7.52 12.28
N LEU A 113 -4.32 8.82 12.56
CA LEU A 113 -4.28 9.30 13.95
C LEU A 113 -5.50 8.77 14.71
N ARG A 114 -5.36 8.58 16.03
CA ARG A 114 -6.45 8.09 16.90
C ARG A 114 -7.65 9.02 16.92
N ASN A 115 -7.42 10.32 16.81
CA ASN A 115 -8.44 11.35 16.84
C ASN A 115 -8.95 11.74 15.43
N THR A 116 -8.59 11.00 14.38
CA THR A 116 -9.13 11.24 13.04
C THR A 116 -10.64 11.03 13.03
N SER A 117 -11.38 12.04 12.54
CA SER A 117 -12.84 12.01 12.44
C SER A 117 -13.33 10.95 11.43
N ARG A 118 -14.40 10.24 11.76
CA ARG A 118 -15.14 9.34 10.86
C ARG A 118 -16.41 9.99 10.31
N SER A 119 -16.23 11.18 9.73
CA SER A 119 -17.32 12.03 9.21
C SER A 119 -17.58 11.85 7.71
N GLY A 120 -16.86 10.94 7.03
CA GLY A 120 -16.90 10.81 5.57
C GLY A 120 -16.16 11.90 4.82
N ASN A 121 -15.38 12.74 5.50
CA ASN A 121 -14.67 13.87 4.89
C ASN A 121 -13.16 13.88 5.13
N SER A 122 -12.60 12.78 5.63
CA SER A 122 -11.16 12.67 5.88
C SER A 122 -10.42 12.38 4.55
N PRO A 123 -9.32 13.09 4.26
CA PRO A 123 -8.46 12.79 3.12
C PRO A 123 -7.98 11.34 3.21
N THR A 124 -8.13 10.55 2.16
CA THR A 124 -7.78 9.13 2.22
C THR A 124 -6.93 8.72 1.03
N ILE A 125 -5.85 7.97 1.28
CA ILE A 125 -5.08 7.29 0.25
C ILE A 125 -5.37 5.79 0.37
N LEU A 126 -5.96 5.21 -0.67
CA LEU A 126 -6.11 3.78 -0.85
C LEU A 126 -4.95 3.24 -1.70
N ASN A 127 -4.14 2.37 -1.12
CA ASN A 127 -2.96 1.76 -1.74
C ASN A 127 -3.21 0.27 -2.04
N GLY A 128 -2.66 -0.22 -3.14
CA GLY A 128 -2.71 -1.64 -3.50
C GLY A 128 -1.72 -2.03 -4.59
N TYR A 129 -1.52 -3.35 -4.74
CA TYR A 129 -0.66 -3.93 -5.77
C TYR A 129 -1.38 -5.04 -6.55
N GLY A 130 -1.71 -6.16 -5.90
CA GLY A 130 -2.56 -7.21 -6.48
C GLY A 130 -1.95 -7.96 -7.66
N GLY A 131 -0.85 -8.67 -7.44
CA GLY A 131 -0.21 -9.49 -8.47
C GLY A 131 1.10 -10.13 -8.04
N PHE A 132 1.59 -11.06 -8.87
CA PHE A 132 2.92 -11.67 -8.77
C PHE A 132 3.21 -12.37 -7.44
N ASN A 133 2.17 -12.80 -6.71
CA ASN A 133 2.29 -13.42 -5.40
C ASN A 133 2.98 -12.51 -4.35
N ILE A 134 3.03 -11.19 -4.60
CA ILE A 134 3.59 -10.22 -3.66
C ILE A 134 2.52 -9.91 -2.62
N ALA A 135 2.83 -10.16 -1.36
CA ALA A 135 1.95 -9.85 -0.23
C ALA A 135 2.23 -8.43 0.28
N GLU A 136 1.22 -7.58 0.35
CA GLU A 136 1.33 -6.20 0.81
C GLU A 136 1.31 -6.14 2.35
N THR A 137 2.48 -6.34 2.97
CA THR A 137 2.59 -6.41 4.43
C THR A 137 2.78 -5.04 5.09
N PRO A 138 2.47 -4.90 6.40
CA PRO A 138 2.69 -3.66 7.12
C PRO A 138 4.14 -3.17 7.08
N HIS A 139 4.37 -1.94 6.63
CA HIS A 139 5.71 -1.36 6.53
C HIS A 139 5.71 0.11 6.96
N PHE A 140 6.85 0.56 7.49
CA PHE A 140 7.02 1.94 7.88
C PHE A 140 7.26 2.82 6.65
N SER A 141 6.51 3.91 6.52
CA SER A 141 6.60 4.84 5.39
C SER A 141 6.51 6.27 5.88
N LEU A 142 7.55 7.07 5.63
CA LEU A 142 7.51 8.51 5.93
C LEU A 142 6.43 9.23 5.11
N TYR A 143 6.14 8.76 3.89
CA TYR A 143 5.05 9.30 3.08
C TYR A 143 3.69 9.11 3.78
N TYR A 144 3.42 7.92 4.30
CA TYR A 144 2.18 7.67 5.07
C TYR A 144 2.14 8.45 6.37
N LEU A 145 3.26 8.47 7.09
CA LEU A 145 3.38 9.20 8.35
C LEU A 145 3.05 10.69 8.16
N MET A 146 3.67 11.33 7.18
CA MET A 146 3.48 12.76 6.91
C MET A 146 2.05 13.05 6.45
N PHE A 147 1.45 12.16 5.65
CA PHE A 147 0.04 12.29 5.24
C PHE A 147 -0.91 12.27 6.44
N MET A 148 -0.77 11.27 7.31
CA MET A 148 -1.62 11.14 8.50
C MET A 148 -1.38 12.28 9.49
N LYS A 149 -0.11 12.62 9.74
CA LYS A 149 0.26 13.66 10.69
C LYS A 149 -0.22 15.03 10.21
N HIS A 150 0.10 15.44 8.99
CA HIS A 150 -0.10 16.83 8.59
C HIS A 150 -1.37 17.08 7.79
N PHE A 151 -1.95 16.08 7.13
CA PHE A 151 -3.25 16.23 6.46
C PHE A 151 -4.41 15.60 7.23
N ARG A 152 -4.14 15.09 8.44
CA ARG A 152 -5.10 14.31 9.26
C ARG A 152 -5.74 13.16 8.45
N GLY A 153 -4.96 12.64 7.51
CA GLY A 153 -5.45 11.69 6.52
C GLY A 153 -5.56 10.27 7.05
N VAL A 154 -6.21 9.43 6.24
CA VAL A 154 -6.34 7.99 6.45
C VAL A 154 -5.56 7.27 5.35
N ILE A 155 -4.78 6.27 5.72
CA ILE A 155 -4.18 5.32 4.78
C ILE A 155 -4.98 4.03 4.83
N ALA A 156 -5.40 3.56 3.67
CA ALA A 156 -6.01 2.25 3.50
C ALA A 156 -5.08 1.38 2.64
N LEU A 157 -4.65 0.23 3.15
CA LEU A 157 -3.88 -0.76 2.38
C LEU A 157 -4.76 -1.97 2.12
N ALA A 158 -5.22 -2.13 0.88
CA ALA A 158 -6.09 -3.23 0.48
C ALA A 158 -5.26 -4.43 0.02
N ASN A 159 -5.39 -5.54 0.74
CA ASN A 159 -4.71 -6.80 0.49
C ASN A 159 -5.51 -7.65 -0.53
N ILE A 160 -5.69 -7.08 -1.71
CA ILE A 160 -6.50 -7.61 -2.81
C ILE A 160 -5.91 -8.90 -3.40
N ARG A 161 -6.72 -9.67 -4.13
CA ARG A 161 -6.29 -10.89 -4.82
C ARG A 161 -5.15 -10.63 -5.82
N GLY A 162 -4.47 -11.71 -6.22
CA GLY A 162 -3.25 -11.63 -7.03
C GLY A 162 -1.99 -11.50 -6.18
N GLY A 163 -2.11 -11.03 -4.93
CA GLY A 163 -1.03 -11.07 -3.94
C GLY A 163 -0.86 -12.46 -3.29
N GLY A 164 0.06 -12.54 -2.34
CA GLY A 164 0.43 -13.78 -1.64
C GLY A 164 -0.14 -13.94 -0.23
N GLU A 165 -1.04 -13.06 0.20
CA GLU A 165 -1.49 -12.94 1.59
C GLU A 165 -2.10 -14.23 2.17
N TYR A 166 -2.87 -14.95 1.35
CA TYR A 166 -3.45 -16.25 1.70
C TYR A 166 -2.91 -17.38 0.82
N GLY A 167 -1.65 -17.24 0.38
CA GLY A 167 -0.93 -18.21 -0.43
C GLY A 167 -1.42 -18.30 -1.88
N GLU A 168 -1.00 -19.36 -2.57
CA GLU A 168 -1.13 -19.49 -4.03
C GLU A 168 -2.57 -19.45 -4.55
N ARG A 169 -3.57 -19.84 -3.73
CA ARG A 169 -4.98 -19.71 -4.12
C ARG A 169 -5.39 -18.23 -4.25
N TRP A 170 -4.90 -17.37 -3.38
CA TRP A 170 -5.15 -15.92 -3.42
C TRP A 170 -4.50 -15.27 -4.65
N HIS A 171 -3.28 -15.69 -4.95
CA HIS A 171 -2.55 -15.28 -6.14
C HIS A 171 -3.30 -15.68 -7.42
N ARG A 172 -3.69 -16.95 -7.54
CA ARG A 172 -4.46 -17.45 -8.71
C ARG A 172 -5.81 -16.78 -8.87
N GLY A 173 -6.44 -16.38 -7.76
CA GLY A 173 -7.70 -15.64 -7.75
C GLY A 173 -7.62 -14.25 -8.39
N GLY A 174 -6.43 -13.73 -8.69
CA GLY A 174 -6.21 -12.41 -9.27
C GLY A 174 -5.14 -12.36 -10.38
N MET A 175 -4.92 -13.46 -11.11
CA MET A 175 -3.99 -13.49 -12.25
C MET A 175 -4.65 -14.05 -13.51
N ARG A 176 -4.04 -13.79 -14.67
CA ARG A 176 -4.49 -14.29 -15.98
C ARG A 176 -5.97 -13.98 -16.22
N GLU A 177 -6.79 -14.97 -16.50
CA GLU A 177 -8.24 -14.84 -16.72
C GLU A 177 -8.99 -14.22 -15.53
N ASN A 178 -8.45 -14.36 -14.30
CA ASN A 178 -9.05 -13.81 -13.09
C ASN A 178 -8.51 -12.40 -12.75
N LYS A 179 -7.73 -11.76 -13.62
CA LYS A 179 -7.11 -10.46 -13.31
C LYS A 179 -8.13 -9.36 -13.02
N GLN A 180 -9.34 -9.45 -13.60
CA GLN A 180 -10.43 -8.50 -13.32
C GLN A 180 -10.82 -8.48 -11.83
N ASN A 181 -10.71 -9.62 -11.13
CA ASN A 181 -11.02 -9.71 -9.70
C ASN A 181 -10.14 -8.77 -8.87
N VAL A 182 -8.91 -8.50 -9.30
CA VAL A 182 -8.02 -7.54 -8.62
C VAL A 182 -8.59 -6.13 -8.66
N PHE A 183 -9.09 -5.72 -9.82
CA PHE A 183 -9.70 -4.40 -9.99
C PHE A 183 -11.04 -4.32 -9.25
N ASP A 184 -11.84 -5.39 -9.29
CA ASP A 184 -13.12 -5.48 -8.57
C ASP A 184 -12.90 -5.43 -7.04
N ASP A 185 -11.87 -6.10 -6.51
CA ASP A 185 -11.49 -6.03 -5.09
C ASP A 185 -11.10 -4.59 -4.69
N PHE A 186 -10.31 -3.91 -5.53
CA PHE A 186 -9.84 -2.56 -5.22
C PHE A 186 -10.94 -1.50 -5.34
N ILE A 187 -11.88 -1.69 -6.28
CA ILE A 187 -13.11 -0.90 -6.38
C ILE A 187 -13.98 -1.14 -5.13
N GLY A 188 -14.16 -2.40 -4.71
CA GLY A 188 -14.89 -2.74 -3.49
C GLY A 188 -14.29 -2.11 -2.23
N ALA A 189 -12.96 -2.01 -2.14
CA ALA A 189 -12.28 -1.29 -1.06
C ALA A 189 -12.65 0.20 -1.04
N ALA A 190 -12.64 0.85 -2.21
CA ALA A 190 -13.02 2.26 -2.35
C ALA A 190 -14.48 2.51 -1.94
N GLU A 191 -15.40 1.67 -2.43
CA GLU A 191 -16.83 1.73 -2.08
C GLU A 191 -17.03 1.51 -0.58
N PHE A 192 -16.31 0.55 0.02
CA PHE A 192 -16.36 0.32 1.46
C PHE A 192 -15.95 1.57 2.25
N LEU A 193 -14.82 2.20 1.89
CA LEU A 193 -14.32 3.40 2.58
C LEU A 193 -15.34 4.55 2.52
N ILE A 194 -15.97 4.76 1.37
CA ILE A 194 -16.99 5.79 1.17
C ILE A 194 -18.26 5.47 1.97
N ASN A 195 -18.81 4.27 1.80
CA ASN A 195 -20.06 3.86 2.45
C ASN A 195 -19.96 3.78 3.98
N ASN A 196 -18.76 3.61 4.51
CA ASN A 196 -18.50 3.53 5.96
C ASN A 196 -17.97 4.83 6.57
N ASN A 197 -18.11 5.95 5.86
CA ASN A 197 -17.77 7.30 6.33
C ASN A 197 -16.29 7.48 6.72
N TYR A 198 -15.38 6.73 6.10
CA TYR A 198 -13.95 7.06 6.18
C TYR A 198 -13.63 8.28 5.32
N THR A 199 -14.23 8.36 4.13
CA THR A 199 -13.99 9.41 3.14
C THR A 199 -15.17 9.59 2.20
N ASN A 200 -14.99 10.41 1.16
CA ASN A 200 -15.90 10.57 0.04
C ASN A 200 -15.12 10.55 -1.29
N ASN A 201 -15.84 10.43 -2.40
CA ASN A 201 -15.22 10.33 -3.72
C ASN A 201 -14.32 11.52 -4.09
N ARG A 202 -14.58 12.74 -3.58
CA ARG A 202 -13.71 13.90 -3.86
C ARG A 202 -12.43 13.92 -3.03
N LYS A 203 -12.35 13.12 -1.96
CA LYS A 203 -11.21 13.07 -1.03
C LYS A 203 -10.50 11.72 -0.99
N LEU A 204 -10.90 10.79 -1.84
CA LEU A 204 -10.24 9.51 -2.02
C LEU A 204 -9.21 9.60 -3.14
N ALA A 205 -7.95 9.43 -2.79
CA ALA A 205 -6.86 9.17 -3.71
C ALA A 205 -6.57 7.68 -3.80
N ILE A 206 -6.26 7.18 -4.99
CA ILE A 206 -5.69 5.84 -5.17
C ILE A 206 -4.22 5.91 -5.54
N HIS A 207 -3.41 5.01 -4.97
CA HIS A 207 -1.96 4.97 -5.17
C HIS A 207 -1.46 3.56 -5.47
N GLY A 208 -0.52 3.44 -6.41
CA GLY A 208 0.11 2.16 -6.74
C GLY A 208 1.31 2.29 -7.69
N GLY A 209 2.29 1.41 -7.50
CA GLY A 209 3.52 1.36 -8.32
C GLY A 209 3.65 0.06 -9.12
N SER A 210 4.29 0.09 -10.28
CA SER A 210 4.52 -1.09 -11.13
C SER A 210 3.20 -1.77 -11.52
N ASN A 211 2.94 -3.02 -11.14
CA ASN A 211 1.61 -3.63 -11.31
C ASN A 211 0.50 -2.88 -10.55
N GLY A 212 0.82 -2.21 -9.43
CA GLY A 212 -0.08 -1.26 -8.77
C GLY A 212 -0.35 0.00 -9.61
N GLY A 213 0.57 0.39 -10.51
CA GLY A 213 0.33 1.47 -11.47
C GLY A 213 -0.71 1.07 -12.53
N LEU A 214 -0.68 -0.20 -12.98
CA LEU A 214 -1.74 -0.77 -13.82
C LEU A 214 -3.09 -0.81 -13.08
N LEU A 215 -3.07 -1.21 -11.80
CA LEU A 215 -4.25 -1.25 -10.94
C LEU A 215 -4.95 0.12 -10.91
N VAL A 216 -4.24 1.17 -10.49
CA VAL A 216 -4.86 2.49 -10.34
C VAL A 216 -5.28 3.10 -11.67
N ALA A 217 -4.48 2.91 -12.73
CA ALA A 217 -4.85 3.35 -14.07
C ALA A 217 -6.14 2.66 -14.54
N THR A 218 -6.25 1.33 -14.37
CA THR A 218 -7.42 0.55 -14.79
C THR A 218 -8.66 0.93 -13.98
N CYS A 219 -8.56 1.00 -12.65
CA CYS A 219 -9.68 1.41 -11.80
C CYS A 219 -10.16 2.83 -12.13
N SER A 220 -9.26 3.76 -12.46
CA SER A 220 -9.63 5.11 -12.89
C SER A 220 -10.41 5.16 -14.22
N GLN A 221 -10.24 4.15 -15.09
CA GLN A 221 -11.03 4.02 -16.33
C GLN A 221 -12.37 3.33 -16.07
N GLN A 222 -12.40 2.33 -15.18
CA GLN A 222 -13.61 1.56 -14.89
C GLN A 222 -14.60 2.31 -13.99
N ARG A 223 -14.10 3.04 -12.99
CA ARG A 223 -14.90 3.76 -11.98
C ARG A 223 -14.33 5.15 -11.66
N PRO A 224 -14.23 6.05 -12.66
CA PRO A 224 -13.72 7.41 -12.47
C PRO A 224 -14.50 8.21 -11.42
N ASP A 225 -15.77 7.85 -11.16
CA ASP A 225 -16.68 8.49 -10.22
C ASP A 225 -16.30 8.31 -8.74
N LEU A 226 -15.46 7.33 -8.42
CA LEU A 226 -15.09 6.98 -7.05
C LEU A 226 -13.91 7.77 -6.49
N TYR A 227 -13.14 8.46 -7.35
CA TYR A 227 -11.82 8.96 -6.98
C TYR A 227 -11.70 10.47 -7.21
N GLY A 228 -11.01 11.15 -6.31
CA GLY A 228 -10.63 12.56 -6.45
C GLY A 228 -9.25 12.68 -7.08
N ALA A 229 -8.38 11.71 -6.79
CA ALA A 229 -7.03 11.65 -7.32
C ALA A 229 -6.54 10.24 -7.64
N VAL A 230 -5.64 10.15 -8.61
CA VAL A 230 -4.93 8.93 -9.01
C VAL A 230 -3.44 9.23 -9.01
N ILE A 231 -2.66 8.43 -8.32
CA ILE A 231 -1.19 8.50 -8.35
C ILE A 231 -0.64 7.13 -8.74
N GLY A 232 -0.12 7.02 -9.95
CA GLY A 232 0.50 5.79 -10.45
C GLY A 232 1.98 5.99 -10.74
N SER A 233 2.82 5.04 -10.35
CA SER A 233 4.27 5.09 -10.62
C SER A 233 4.72 3.88 -11.42
N VAL A 234 5.57 4.09 -12.43
CA VAL A 234 6.28 3.05 -13.21
C VAL A 234 5.38 1.88 -13.66
N GLY A 235 4.14 2.17 -14.05
CA GLY A 235 3.09 1.17 -14.23
C GLY A 235 2.82 0.77 -15.68
N TYR A 236 2.28 -0.43 -15.87
CA TYR A 236 1.75 -0.84 -17.17
C TYR A 236 0.50 -0.04 -17.53
N SER A 237 0.34 0.28 -18.80
CA SER A 237 -0.79 1.07 -19.30
C SER A 237 -1.97 0.20 -19.74
N PRO A 238 -3.21 0.51 -19.33
CA PRO A 238 -4.44 -0.09 -19.88
C PRO A 238 -4.83 0.55 -21.23
N LEU A 239 -3.84 0.87 -22.07
CA LEU A 239 -3.93 1.73 -23.26
C LEU A 239 -5.20 1.53 -24.12
N HIS A 240 -5.53 0.28 -24.41
CA HIS A 240 -6.60 -0.07 -25.34
C HIS A 240 -8.02 0.07 -24.76
N ASN A 241 -8.14 0.33 -23.44
CA ASN A 241 -9.41 0.51 -22.76
C ASN A 241 -9.64 1.95 -22.29
N ILE A 242 -8.79 2.90 -22.69
CA ILE A 242 -8.99 4.31 -22.37
C ILE A 242 -10.22 4.83 -23.12
N ARG A 243 -11.27 5.16 -22.37
CA ARG A 243 -12.52 5.73 -22.88
C ARG A 243 -12.86 6.92 -22.01
N PHE A 244 -13.24 8.03 -22.65
CA PHE A 244 -13.70 9.19 -21.89
C PHE A 244 -14.94 8.76 -21.10
N PRO A 245 -15.06 9.13 -19.81
CA PRO A 245 -16.18 8.70 -18.99
C PRO A 245 -17.51 9.16 -19.59
N GLU A 246 -18.50 8.27 -19.65
CA GLU A 246 -19.85 8.63 -20.14
C GLU A 246 -20.49 9.70 -19.25
N ASN A 247 -20.19 9.66 -17.94
CA ASN A 247 -20.66 10.62 -16.96
C ASN A 247 -19.46 11.22 -16.20
N GLY A 248 -19.41 12.55 -16.14
CA GLY A 248 -18.40 13.28 -15.39
C GLY A 248 -17.09 13.45 -16.16
N GLN A 249 -15.98 13.14 -15.50
CA GLN A 249 -14.63 13.34 -16.01
C GLN A 249 -13.68 12.37 -15.31
N TRP A 250 -12.46 12.20 -15.83
CA TRP A 250 -11.44 11.45 -15.11
C TRP A 250 -11.01 12.18 -13.82
N PRO A 251 -10.64 11.43 -12.77
CA PRO A 251 -10.05 12.00 -11.57
C PRO A 251 -8.74 12.73 -11.90
N SER A 252 -8.34 13.65 -11.00
CA SER A 252 -7.04 14.30 -11.12
C SER A 252 -5.96 13.24 -11.12
N THR A 253 -5.13 13.20 -12.15
CA THR A 253 -4.18 12.09 -12.36
C THR A 253 -2.75 12.59 -12.35
N LEU A 254 -1.89 11.95 -11.56
CA LEU A 254 -0.44 12.10 -11.60
C LEU A 254 0.18 10.72 -11.91
N MET A 255 0.78 10.57 -13.09
CA MET A 255 1.54 9.37 -13.42
C MET A 255 3.03 9.68 -13.48
N ILE A 256 3.83 8.89 -12.77
CA ILE A 256 5.28 9.06 -12.65
C ILE A 256 5.97 7.89 -13.36
N THR A 257 7.01 8.16 -14.14
CA THR A 257 7.88 7.14 -14.74
C THR A 257 9.32 7.65 -14.74
N ALA A 258 10.27 6.85 -15.22
CA ALA A 258 11.66 7.24 -15.33
C ALA A 258 12.21 6.92 -16.72
N ASP A 259 13.10 7.77 -17.23
CA ASP A 259 13.62 7.70 -18.59
C ASP A 259 14.49 6.45 -18.85
N HIS A 260 15.12 5.89 -17.81
CA HIS A 260 15.91 4.66 -17.85
C HIS A 260 15.25 3.51 -17.07
N ASP A 261 13.91 3.47 -16.96
CA ASP A 261 13.21 2.31 -16.43
C ASP A 261 13.25 1.14 -17.43
N ASP A 262 14.11 0.17 -17.16
CA ASP A 262 14.30 -1.05 -17.95
C ASP A 262 13.42 -2.22 -17.49
N ARG A 263 12.64 -2.04 -16.42
CA ARG A 263 11.71 -3.05 -15.89
C ARG A 263 10.31 -2.86 -16.45
N VAL A 264 9.80 -1.64 -16.39
CA VAL A 264 8.53 -1.23 -17.00
C VAL A 264 8.83 -0.01 -17.86
N VAL A 265 9.10 -0.28 -19.14
CA VAL A 265 9.56 0.74 -20.07
C VAL A 265 8.64 1.97 -20.08
N PRO A 266 9.20 3.20 -20.08
CA PRO A 266 8.43 4.44 -19.93
C PRO A 266 7.39 4.66 -21.03
N SER A 267 7.53 3.97 -22.18
CA SER A 267 6.54 4.00 -23.26
C SER A 267 5.12 3.60 -22.80
N HIS A 268 4.97 2.79 -21.75
CA HIS A 268 3.66 2.54 -21.14
C HIS A 268 3.01 3.83 -20.63
N THR A 269 3.70 4.56 -19.74
CA THR A 269 3.20 5.82 -19.19
C THR A 269 3.05 6.89 -20.27
N LEU A 270 4.00 7.00 -21.21
CA LEU A 270 3.96 8.02 -22.26
C LEU A 270 2.81 7.79 -23.26
N LYS A 271 2.53 6.55 -23.67
CA LYS A 271 1.38 6.24 -24.55
C LYS A 271 0.05 6.42 -23.83
N TYR A 272 -0.02 6.09 -22.54
CA TYR A 272 -1.18 6.37 -21.68
C TYR A 272 -1.45 7.87 -21.62
N ALA A 273 -0.41 8.66 -21.36
CA ALA A 273 -0.46 10.12 -21.29
C ALA A 273 -0.98 10.75 -22.59
N ALA A 274 -0.36 10.38 -23.71
CA ALA A 274 -0.75 10.88 -25.02
C ALA A 274 -2.23 10.58 -25.32
N THR A 275 -2.68 9.35 -25.04
CA THR A 275 -4.06 8.94 -25.32
C THR A 275 -5.09 9.64 -24.42
N LEU A 276 -4.77 9.82 -23.13
CA LEU A 276 -5.61 10.59 -22.21
C LEU A 276 -5.70 12.05 -22.65
N TYR A 277 -4.57 12.66 -23.01
CA TYR A 277 -4.51 14.04 -23.46
C TYR A 277 -5.34 14.28 -24.73
N GLU A 278 -5.16 13.43 -25.76
CA GLU A 278 -5.93 13.54 -27.02
C GLU A 278 -7.43 13.42 -26.78
N LYS A 279 -7.87 12.51 -25.91
CA LYS A 279 -9.29 12.39 -25.56
C LYS A 279 -9.77 13.58 -24.72
N ALA A 280 -9.01 14.01 -23.73
CA ALA A 280 -9.36 15.13 -22.85
C ALA A 280 -9.57 16.43 -23.63
N LYS A 281 -8.73 16.73 -24.63
CA LYS A 281 -8.90 17.89 -25.51
C LYS A 281 -10.27 17.97 -26.18
N MET A 282 -10.83 16.81 -26.54
CA MET A 282 -12.12 16.72 -27.20
C MET A 282 -13.31 16.85 -26.24
N HIS A 283 -13.05 16.90 -24.93
CA HIS A 283 -14.07 16.90 -23.89
C HIS A 283 -13.83 18.06 -22.91
N PRO A 284 -14.43 19.24 -23.14
CA PRO A 284 -14.27 20.42 -22.29
C PRO A 284 -14.69 20.22 -20.81
N GLN A 285 -15.44 19.15 -20.52
CA GLN A 285 -15.83 18.76 -19.18
C GLN A 285 -14.65 18.24 -18.34
N GLN A 286 -13.55 17.82 -18.97
CA GLN A 286 -12.32 17.44 -18.27
C GLN A 286 -11.59 18.68 -17.77
N THR A 287 -11.82 19.03 -16.51
CA THR A 287 -11.17 20.16 -15.83
C THR A 287 -10.13 19.70 -14.82
N ASN A 288 -10.22 18.46 -14.33
CA ASN A 288 -9.24 17.85 -13.47
C ASN A 288 -7.90 17.70 -14.22
N PRO A 289 -6.77 18.06 -13.59
CA PRO A 289 -5.46 17.97 -14.21
C PRO A 289 -5.05 16.53 -14.47
N LEU A 290 -4.49 16.28 -15.65
CA LEU A 290 -3.84 15.03 -16.05
C LEU A 290 -2.35 15.29 -16.24
N ILE A 291 -1.55 15.01 -15.23
CA ILE A 291 -0.13 15.36 -15.13
C ILE A 291 0.72 14.10 -15.24
N PHE A 292 1.83 14.24 -15.97
CA PHE A 292 2.79 13.17 -16.19
C PHE A 292 4.19 13.68 -15.86
N ARG A 293 4.91 12.95 -15.00
CA ARG A 293 6.25 13.28 -14.55
C ARG A 293 7.22 12.20 -15.01
N VAL A 294 8.24 12.59 -15.76
CA VAL A 294 9.34 11.70 -16.16
C VAL A 294 10.55 12.08 -15.33
N GLU A 295 11.04 11.17 -14.52
CA GLU A 295 12.30 11.34 -13.81
C GLU A 295 13.48 11.05 -14.74
N GLU A 296 14.37 12.04 -14.86
CA GLU A 296 15.61 11.89 -15.61
C GLU A 296 16.69 11.19 -14.77
N ASN A 297 17.55 10.42 -15.44
CA ASN A 297 18.65 9.67 -14.81
C ASN A 297 18.16 8.75 -13.67
N ALA A 298 17.02 8.11 -13.87
CA ALA A 298 16.42 7.20 -12.89
C ALA A 298 15.87 5.94 -13.59
N GLY A 299 15.80 4.84 -12.84
CA GLY A 299 15.19 3.58 -13.29
C GLY A 299 13.93 3.23 -12.49
N HIS A 300 13.63 1.93 -12.38
CA HIS A 300 12.38 1.43 -11.79
C HIS A 300 12.14 1.81 -10.31
N GLY A 301 13.19 2.21 -9.58
CA GLY A 301 13.09 2.72 -8.21
C GLY A 301 14.11 2.14 -7.23
N ASN A 302 14.61 0.92 -7.50
CA ASN A 302 15.70 0.34 -6.70
C ASN A 302 16.95 1.20 -6.82
N GLY A 303 17.54 1.58 -5.69
CA GLY A 303 18.71 2.46 -5.64
C GLY A 303 18.41 3.94 -5.88
N LYS A 304 17.14 4.35 -6.00
CA LYS A 304 16.78 5.78 -6.13
C LYS A 304 17.34 6.58 -4.94
N PRO A 305 18.16 7.63 -5.16
CA PRO A 305 18.74 8.41 -4.08
C PRO A 305 17.68 9.02 -3.16
N THR A 306 17.97 9.12 -1.86
CA THR A 306 17.05 9.65 -0.86
C THR A 306 16.51 11.04 -1.22
N GLY A 307 17.36 11.94 -1.73
CA GLY A 307 16.93 13.27 -2.16
C GLY A 307 15.87 13.22 -3.27
N ARG A 308 16.04 12.36 -4.27
CA ARG A 308 15.06 12.15 -5.35
C ARG A 308 13.73 11.60 -4.82
N ARG A 309 13.79 10.64 -3.89
CA ARG A 309 12.59 10.10 -3.22
C ARG A 309 11.83 11.17 -2.45
N ILE A 310 12.54 12.05 -1.75
CA ILE A 310 11.92 13.17 -1.02
C ILE A 310 11.25 14.13 -2.00
N SER A 311 11.92 14.51 -3.10
CA SER A 311 11.32 15.37 -4.13
C SER A 311 10.04 14.76 -4.72
N GLU A 312 10.05 13.46 -5.01
CA GLU A 312 8.85 12.75 -5.50
C GLU A 312 7.70 12.84 -4.48
N TYR A 313 7.97 12.64 -3.18
CA TYR A 313 6.94 12.78 -2.14
C TYR A 313 6.41 14.21 -2.03
N VAL A 314 7.26 15.24 -2.16
CA VAL A 314 6.83 16.65 -2.16
C VAL A 314 5.89 16.94 -3.34
N ASP A 315 6.21 16.43 -4.53
CA ASP A 315 5.36 16.58 -5.72
C ASP A 315 4.01 15.87 -5.52
N MET A 316 4.02 14.65 -4.98
CA MET A 316 2.79 13.90 -4.67
C MET A 316 1.93 14.64 -3.64
N PHE A 317 2.52 15.15 -2.56
CA PHE A 317 1.77 15.90 -1.55
C PHE A 317 1.21 17.21 -2.09
N SER A 318 2.00 17.95 -2.87
CA SER A 318 1.59 19.21 -3.48
C SER A 318 0.44 19.00 -4.46
N PHE A 319 0.51 17.93 -5.24
CA PHE A 319 -0.58 17.49 -6.10
C PHE A 319 -1.84 17.16 -5.30
N LEU A 320 -1.76 16.25 -4.32
CA LEU A 320 -2.89 15.86 -3.48
C LEU A 320 -3.52 17.04 -2.75
N GLN A 321 -2.68 17.91 -2.18
CA GLN A 321 -3.11 19.12 -1.48
C GLN A 321 -4.04 19.96 -2.35
N ARG A 322 -3.62 20.19 -3.59
CA ARG A 322 -4.35 21.05 -4.53
C ARG A 322 -5.61 20.38 -5.08
N VAL A 323 -5.54 19.12 -5.47
CA VAL A 323 -6.65 18.44 -6.18
C VAL A 323 -7.73 17.90 -5.25
N LEU A 324 -7.37 17.54 -4.01
CA LEU A 324 -8.33 17.10 -3.00
C LEU A 324 -8.83 18.25 -2.12
N ASN A 325 -8.29 19.46 -2.31
CA ASN A 325 -8.54 20.64 -1.49
C ASN A 325 -8.37 20.34 0.02
N ILE A 326 -7.17 19.85 0.37
CA ILE A 326 -6.81 19.48 1.74
C ILE A 326 -5.77 20.45 2.27
N THR A 327 -5.71 20.63 3.59
CA THR A 327 -4.86 21.65 4.22
C THR A 327 -3.83 20.99 5.11
N TRP A 328 -2.59 21.48 5.02
CA TRP A 328 -1.50 21.10 5.91
C TRP A 328 -1.73 21.65 7.33
N GLN A 329 -1.41 20.84 8.34
CA GLN A 329 -1.49 21.19 9.75
C GLN A 329 -0.12 21.02 10.41
N ASP A 330 0.43 22.09 10.95
CA ASP A 330 1.77 22.10 11.56
C ASP A 330 1.85 21.36 12.91
N ARG A 331 0.71 21.15 13.57
CA ARG A 331 0.61 20.57 14.92
C ARG A 331 0.04 19.17 14.91
#